data_AF-A0A7C9ABH9-F1
#
_entry.id   AF-A0A7C9ABH9-F1
#
_cell.length_a   1.000
_cell.length_b   1.000
_cell.length_c   1.000
_cell.angle_alpha   90.00
_cell.angle_beta   90.00
_cell.angle_gamma   90.00
#
_symmetry.space_group_name_H-M   'P 1'
#
loop_
_entity.id
_entity.type
_entity.pdbx_description
1 polymer ?
#
loop_
_entity_poly.entity_id
_entity_poly.type
_entity_poly.pdbx_seq_one_letter_code
_entity_poly.pdbx_strand_id
1 'polypeptide(L)'
;MDPAAATTEHKAYARIGLLGNPSDVYYGNTISLSIANFWATVRLEPSDQLVIKPHPVHDLVQFDSIDHLVNRLQSEGYYGGVRLLMAICKIFYRYCKTSNIALHGGNFTLSYDTN
;
A
#
# COMPACT_ATOMS: atom_id res chain seq x y z
N MET A 1 -17.82 10.60 20.82
CA MET A 1 -17.67 9.26 20.21
C MET A 1 -16.18 9.02 20.12
N ASP A 2 -15.66 7.99 20.78
CA ASP A 2 -14.21 7.78 20.89
C ASP A 2 -13.58 7.59 19.50
N PRO A 3 -12.61 8.43 19.07
CA PRO A 3 -11.97 8.28 17.77
C PRO A 3 -11.20 6.96 17.63
N ALA A 4 -10.82 6.33 18.75
CA ALA A 4 -10.16 5.03 18.76
C ALA A 4 -11.06 3.85 18.33
N ALA A 5 -12.38 3.99 18.36
CA ALA A 5 -13.31 2.91 18.05
C ALA A 5 -13.54 2.70 16.53
N ALA A 6 -13.02 3.58 15.68
CA ALA A 6 -13.29 3.55 14.23
C ALA A 6 -12.04 3.29 13.36
N THR A 7 -10.87 3.10 13.98
CA THR A 7 -9.64 2.77 13.26
C THR A 7 -9.62 1.28 12.93
N THR A 8 -9.46 0.94 11.65
CA THR A 8 -9.29 -0.44 11.19
C THR A 8 -7.86 -0.66 10.72
N GLU A 9 -7.25 -1.77 11.11
CA GLU A 9 -5.91 -2.15 10.71
C GLU A 9 -5.89 -3.57 10.15
N HIS A 10 -5.22 -3.75 9.01
CA HIS A 10 -5.03 -5.07 8.41
C HIS A 10 -3.58 -5.28 7.97
N LYS A 11 -3.14 -6.53 8.09
CA LYS A 11 -1.81 -6.99 7.70
C LYS A 11 -1.89 -7.90 6.48
N ALA A 12 -0.99 -7.71 5.53
CA ALA A 12 -0.78 -8.58 4.38
C ALA A 12 0.66 -9.08 4.34
N TYR A 13 0.85 -10.40 4.29
CA TYR A 13 2.17 -11.03 4.24
C TYR A 13 2.75 -11.03 2.84
N ALA A 14 4.08 -10.93 2.77
CA ALA A 14 4.82 -11.07 1.53
C ALA A 14 4.69 -12.49 0.96
N ARG A 15 5.00 -12.62 -0.34
CA ARG A 15 4.93 -13.89 -1.07
C ARG A 15 6.22 -14.13 -1.83
N ILE A 16 6.61 -15.39 -1.93
CA ILE A 16 7.71 -15.85 -2.79
C ILE A 16 7.14 -16.76 -3.90
N GLY A 17 7.71 -16.65 -5.10
CA GLY A 17 7.42 -17.58 -6.19
C GLY A 17 8.22 -18.86 -6.01
N LEU A 18 7.56 -20.00 -5.90
CA LEU A 18 8.20 -21.31 -5.83
C LEU A 18 8.44 -21.88 -7.24
N LEU A 19 7.43 -21.80 -8.11
CA LEU A 19 7.49 -22.31 -9.48
C LEU A 19 6.54 -21.54 -10.40
N GLY A 20 6.94 -21.40 -11.67
CA GLY A 20 6.08 -20.91 -12.75
C GLY A 20 6.40 -19.50 -13.24
N ASN A 21 7.42 -18.83 -12.71
CA ASN A 21 7.97 -17.60 -13.30
C ASN A 21 8.98 -17.98 -14.41
N PRO A 22 8.90 -17.45 -15.65
CA PRO A 22 8.03 -16.35 -16.13
C PRO A 22 6.74 -16.80 -16.82
N SER A 23 6.39 -18.09 -16.74
CA SER A 23 5.20 -18.62 -17.42
C SER A 23 3.88 -17.99 -16.94
N ASP A 24 3.80 -17.46 -15.71
CA ASP A 24 2.68 -16.63 -15.22
C ASP A 24 2.33 -15.48 -16.15
N VAL A 25 3.35 -14.79 -16.67
CA VAL A 25 3.16 -13.66 -17.59
C VAL A 25 2.48 -14.11 -18.89
N TYR A 26 2.53 -15.41 -19.19
CA TYR A 26 1.92 -16.06 -20.35
C TYR A 26 0.76 -16.98 -19.98
N TYR A 27 0.03 -16.67 -18.89
CA TYR A 27 -1.13 -17.42 -18.42
C TYR A 27 -0.85 -18.86 -17.96
N GLY A 28 0.42 -19.18 -17.68
CA GLY A 28 0.82 -20.43 -17.05
C GLY A 28 0.43 -20.48 -15.57
N ASN A 29 0.31 -21.69 -15.03
CA ASN A 29 0.06 -21.87 -13.60
C ASN A 29 1.30 -21.57 -12.77
N THR A 30 1.10 -20.99 -11.59
CA THR A 30 2.18 -20.72 -10.62
C THR A 30 1.89 -21.31 -9.26
N ILE A 31 2.97 -21.67 -8.57
CA ILE A 31 2.94 -22.00 -7.14
C ILE A 31 3.71 -20.90 -6.40
N SER A 32 3.05 -20.26 -5.43
CA SER A 32 3.63 -19.24 -4.57
C SER A 32 3.36 -19.55 -3.10
N LEU A 33 4.29 -19.16 -2.22
CA LEU A 33 4.17 -19.35 -0.78
C LEU A 33 4.11 -18.00 -0.07
N SER A 34 3.25 -17.88 0.94
CA SER A 34 3.26 -16.73 1.86
C SER A 34 4.39 -16.90 2.87
N ILE A 35 5.11 -15.83 3.17
CA ILE A 35 6.16 -15.83 4.20
C ILE A 35 5.76 -14.89 5.34
N ALA A 36 5.90 -15.34 6.58
CA ALA A 36 5.36 -14.65 7.75
C ALA A 36 6.29 -13.54 8.30
N ASN A 37 7.57 -13.57 7.92
CA ASN A 37 8.60 -12.66 8.42
C ASN A 37 8.63 -11.29 7.73
N PHE A 38 7.92 -11.13 6.61
CA PHE A 38 7.78 -9.85 5.92
C PHE A 38 6.30 -9.56 5.68
N TRP A 39 5.84 -8.38 6.05
CA TRP A 39 4.46 -7.96 5.87
C TRP A 39 4.34 -6.45 5.70
N ALA A 40 3.24 -6.03 5.10
CA ALA A 40 2.78 -4.66 5.14
C ALA A 40 1.54 -4.55 6.02
N THR A 41 1.43 -3.48 6.78
CA THR A 41 0.24 -3.13 7.57
C THR A 41 -0.39 -1.89 6.97
N VAL A 42 -1.70 -1.87 6.83
CA VAL A 42 -2.46 -0.70 6.37
C VAL A 42 -3.47 -0.33 7.44
N ARG A 43 -3.49 0.95 7.80
CA ARG A 43 -4.39 1.52 8.79
C ARG A 43 -5.30 2.55 8.14
N LEU A 44 -6.59 2.45 8.44
CA LEU A 44 -7.66 3.31 7.97
C LEU A 44 -8.30 4.00 9.18
N GLU A 45 -8.35 5.32 9.17
CA GLU A 45 -8.86 6.15 10.27
C GLU A 45 -9.86 7.17 9.70
N PRO A 46 -11.04 7.38 10.31
CA PRO A 46 -11.93 8.45 9.87
C PRO A 46 -11.28 9.83 10.01
N SER A 47 -11.50 10.72 9.04
CA SER A 47 -10.99 12.09 9.09
C SER A 47 -11.88 13.03 8.28
N ASP A 48 -11.78 14.33 8.55
CA ASP A 48 -12.57 15.36 7.85
C ASP A 48 -12.22 15.43 6.35
N GLN A 49 -10.96 15.17 6.01
CA GLN A 49 -10.43 15.15 4.65
C GLN A 49 -9.94 13.77 4.27
N LEU A 50 -10.01 13.43 2.97
CA LEU A 50 -9.38 12.22 2.43
C LEU A 50 -7.86 12.43 2.36
N VAL A 51 -7.10 11.70 3.17
CA VAL A 51 -5.65 11.85 3.29
C VAL A 51 -4.94 10.52 3.01
N ILE A 52 -3.98 10.53 2.09
CA ILE A 52 -3.02 9.42 1.93
C ILE A 52 -1.74 9.86 2.63
N LYS A 53 -1.48 9.31 3.82
CA LYS A 53 -0.36 9.71 4.67
C LYS A 53 0.93 9.04 4.16
N PRO A 54 1.94 9.82 3.74
CA PRO A 54 3.23 9.26 3.31
C PRO A 54 3.95 8.57 4.46
N HIS A 55 4.67 7.49 4.16
CA HIS A 55 5.55 6.86 5.13
C HIS A 55 6.80 7.73 5.34
N PRO A 56 7.18 8.03 6.60
CA PRO A 56 8.28 8.97 6.90
C PRO A 56 9.63 8.53 6.34
N VAL A 57 9.84 7.23 6.12
CA VAL A 57 11.11 6.67 5.63
C VAL A 57 11.05 6.24 4.16
N HIS A 58 9.89 5.75 3.70
CA HIS A 58 9.78 5.09 2.40
C HIS A 58 9.20 6.00 1.31
N ASP A 59 8.53 7.09 1.68
CA ASP A 59 8.03 8.13 0.78
C ASP A 59 8.76 9.47 1.01
N LEU A 60 10.08 9.40 1.27
CA LEU A 60 10.92 10.59 1.45
C LEU A 60 10.90 11.46 0.18
N VAL A 61 10.58 12.74 0.38
CA VAL A 61 10.64 13.79 -0.65
C VAL A 61 11.55 14.96 -0.25
N GLN A 62 12.11 14.89 0.95
CA GLN A 62 13.04 15.87 1.51
C GLN A 62 14.33 15.15 1.91
N PHE A 63 15.46 15.74 1.53
CA PHE A 63 16.78 15.15 1.71
C PHE A 63 17.77 16.23 2.15
N ASP A 64 18.74 15.87 2.99
CA ASP A 64 19.76 16.80 3.49
C ASP A 64 20.76 17.24 2.40
N SER A 65 21.00 16.39 1.38
CA SER A 65 21.91 16.68 0.27
C SER A 65 21.58 15.83 -0.97
N ILE A 66 22.22 16.15 -2.10
CA ILE A 66 22.14 15.34 -3.32
C ILE A 66 22.73 13.94 -3.11
N ASP A 67 23.83 13.82 -2.36
CA ASP A 67 24.41 12.51 -2.06
C ASP A 67 23.45 11.63 -1.24
N HIS A 68 22.75 12.23 -0.26
CA HIS A 68 21.72 11.52 0.51
C HIS A 68 20.58 11.03 -0.40
N LEU A 69 20.10 11.89 -1.30
CA LEU A 69 19.10 11.52 -2.30
C LEU A 69 19.58 10.36 -3.18
N VAL A 70 20.76 10.47 -3.81
CA VAL A 70 21.28 9.46 -4.74
C VAL A 70 21.47 8.12 -4.05
N ASN A 71 22.04 8.11 -2.84
CA ASN A 71 22.23 6.88 -2.07
C ASN A 71 20.88 6.21 -1.74
N ARG A 72 19.88 6.99 -1.32
CA ARG A 72 18.54 6.49 -1.01
C ARG A 72 17.81 5.96 -2.25
N LEU A 73 18.01 6.58 -3.41
CA LEU A 73 17.44 6.11 -4.68
C LEU A 73 18.12 4.84 -5.20
N GLN A 74 19.42 4.68 -4.95
CA GLN A 74 20.14 3.45 -5.31
C GLN A 74 19.71 2.26 -4.45
N SER A 75 19.40 2.49 -3.16
CA SER A 75 19.02 1.41 -2.24
C SER A 75 17.55 0.99 -2.34
N GLU A 76 16.60 1.93 -2.32
CA GLU A 76 15.16 1.61 -2.31
C GLU A 76 14.37 2.14 -3.53
N GLY A 77 15.06 2.73 -4.50
CA GLY A 77 14.44 3.24 -5.71
C GLY A 77 13.67 4.55 -5.51
N TYR A 78 12.97 4.94 -6.56
CA TYR A 78 12.29 6.24 -6.69
C TYR A 78 10.90 6.30 -6.05
N TYR A 79 10.33 5.15 -5.71
CA TYR A 79 8.93 5.05 -5.37
C TYR A 79 8.73 4.48 -3.98
N GLY A 80 7.84 5.11 -3.22
CA GLY A 80 7.30 4.54 -1.98
C GLY A 80 5.90 3.94 -2.16
N GLY A 81 5.20 3.75 -1.05
CA GLY A 81 3.90 3.07 -0.99
C GLY A 81 2.70 3.98 -1.25
N VAL A 82 2.85 5.31 -1.21
CA VAL A 82 1.74 6.25 -1.48
C VAL A 82 1.06 5.96 -2.81
N ARG A 83 1.84 5.68 -3.87
CA ARG A 83 1.29 5.35 -5.19
C ARG A 83 0.44 4.07 -5.19
N LEU A 84 0.81 3.10 -4.36
CA LEU A 84 0.10 1.82 -4.25
C LEU A 84 -1.24 2.03 -3.52
N LEU A 85 -1.23 2.81 -2.43
CA LEU A 85 -2.45 3.18 -1.71
C LEU A 85 -3.44 3.93 -2.61
N MET A 86 -2.97 4.93 -3.37
CA MET A 86 -3.81 5.66 -4.33
C MET A 86 -4.38 4.74 -5.42
N ALA A 87 -3.57 3.84 -5.96
CA ALA A 87 -4.00 2.88 -6.97
C ALA A 87 -5.08 1.93 -6.43
N ILE A 88 -4.93 1.45 -5.19
CA ILE A 88 -5.93 0.60 -4.52
C ILE A 88 -7.25 1.35 -4.39
N CYS A 89 -7.25 2.59 -3.90
CA CYS A 89 -8.46 3.41 -3.79
C CYS A 89 -9.17 3.57 -5.15
N LYS A 90 -8.41 3.86 -6.22
CA LYS A 90 -8.94 3.99 -7.59
C LYS A 90 -9.59 2.69 -8.08
N ILE A 91 -8.91 1.55 -7.91
CA ILE A 91 -9.41 0.25 -8.37
C ILE A 91 -10.64 -0.16 -7.56
N PHE A 92 -10.61 0.01 -6.24
CA PHE A 92 -11.72 -0.30 -5.34
C PHE A 92 -12.95 0.54 -5.68
N TYR A 93 -12.79 1.86 -5.83
CA TYR A 93 -13.88 2.74 -6.21
C TYR A 93 -14.51 2.34 -7.56
N ARG A 94 -13.67 2.02 -8.56
CA ARG A 94 -14.14 1.53 -9.86
C ARG A 94 -14.94 0.24 -9.72
N TYR A 95 -14.45 -0.72 -8.92
CA TYR A 95 -15.16 -1.96 -8.64
C TYR A 95 -16.53 -1.69 -8.03
N CYS A 96 -16.61 -0.87 -6.98
CA CYS A 96 -17.89 -0.52 -6.35
C CYS A 96 -18.87 0.12 -7.33
N LYS A 97 -18.39 1.01 -8.21
CA LYS A 97 -19.23 1.63 -9.24
C LYS A 97 -19.76 0.61 -10.25
N THR A 98 -18.91 -0.26 -10.78
CA THR A 98 -19.31 -1.29 -11.76
C THR A 98 -20.22 -2.35 -11.13
N SER A 99 -20.05 -2.65 -9.84
CA SER A 99 -20.86 -3.61 -9.08
C SER A 99 -22.10 -3.01 -8.41
N ASN A 100 -22.40 -1.72 -8.65
CA ASN A 100 -23.53 -1.00 -8.04
C ASN A 100 -23.54 -1.04 -6.49
N ILE A 101 -22.36 -1.02 -5.88
CA ILE A 101 -22.18 -0.97 -4.43
C ILE A 101 -22.11 0.50 -4.01
N ALA A 102 -23.09 0.94 -3.22
CA ALA A 102 -23.12 2.30 -2.69
C ALA A 102 -22.07 2.49 -1.59
N LEU A 103 -21.11 3.40 -1.81
CA LEU A 103 -20.15 3.81 -0.80
C LEU A 103 -20.73 4.98 0.01
N HIS A 104 -20.50 4.95 1.32
CA HIS A 104 -20.79 6.08 2.19
C HIS A 104 -19.82 7.24 1.91
N GLY A 105 -20.27 8.48 2.10
CA GLY A 105 -19.50 9.68 1.76
C GLY A 105 -18.48 10.15 2.80
N GLY A 106 -18.12 9.30 3.76
CA GLY A 106 -17.16 9.63 4.81
C GLY A 106 -15.73 9.67 4.27
N ASN A 107 -14.96 10.67 4.71
CA ASN A 107 -13.54 10.78 4.41
C ASN A 107 -12.69 9.98 5.42
N PHE A 108 -11.45 9.70 5.04
CA PHE A 108 -10.54 8.88 5.84
C PHE A 108 -9.08 9.22 5.58
N THR A 109 -8.24 8.90 6.55
CA THR A 109 -6.79 8.88 6.45
C THR A 109 -6.33 7.43 6.25
N LEU A 110 -5.53 7.20 5.23
CA LEU A 110 -4.94 5.90 4.91
C LEU A 110 -3.42 6.01 5.07
N SER A 111 -2.85 5.12 5.88
CA SER A 111 -1.41 5.01 6.09
C SER A 111 -0.95 3.56 6.01
N TYR A 112 0.33 3.34 5.76
CA TYR A 112 0.92 2.01 5.75
C TYR A 112 2.23 1.97 6.53
N ASP A 113 2.65 0.75 6.88
CA ASP A 113 3.95 0.42 7.47
C ASP A 113 4.43 -0.92 6.89
N THR A 114 5.74 -1.17 6.89
CA THR A 114 6.36 -2.40 6.39
C THR A 114 7.65 -2.70 7.17
N ASN A 115 7.97 -3.99 7.31
CA ASN A 115 9.16 -4.46 8.02
C ASN A 115 10.16 -5.20 7.13
#